data_AF-A0A3B0VBH1-F1
#
_entry.id   AF-A0A3B0VBH1-F1
#
_cell.length_a   1.000
_cell.length_b   1.000
_cell.length_c   1.000
_cell.angle_alpha   90.00
_cell.angle_beta   90.00
_cell.angle_gamma   90.00
#
_symmetry.space_group_name_H-M   'P 1'
#
loop_
_entity.id
_entity.type
_entity.pdbx_description
1 polymer ?
#
loop_
_entity_poly.entity_id
_entity_poly.type
_entity_poly.pdbx_seq_one_letter_code
_entity_poly.pdbx_strand_id
1 'polypeptide(L)'
;MSTQDTRQIALSEIFHHATPEASSPPPARKKNTYSPFSIRFSKEERSYLEQQAGNRPLGAYIRDELLAEKAQKRRTMRKPSIEDGQYATLLAALGQSRLSSNLNQLSKHANTGTLDVSEDIEQQLQDACQAILAMRKALFIALGLRSGGGS
;
A
#
# COMPACT_ATOMS: atom_id res chain seq x y z
N MET A 1 -37.51 -42.99 5.00
CA MET A 1 -37.62 -41.52 5.11
C MET A 1 -36.62 -41.07 6.15
N SER A 2 -35.50 -40.46 5.75
CA SER A 2 -35.30 -38.99 5.72
C SER A 2 -35.35 -38.42 7.14
N THR A 3 -34.38 -37.69 7.68
CA THR A 3 -33.13 -37.08 7.20
C THR A 3 -32.45 -36.50 8.45
N GLN A 4 -31.12 -36.58 8.51
CA GLN A 4 -30.20 -35.56 9.05
C GLN A 4 -30.56 -34.92 10.41
N ASP A 5 -29.70 -35.14 11.41
CA ASP A 5 -29.16 -33.96 12.07
C ASP A 5 -27.69 -34.19 12.42
N THR A 6 -26.85 -33.47 11.68
CA THR A 6 -25.41 -33.63 11.64
C THR A 6 -24.85 -32.84 12.81
N ARG A 7 -24.16 -33.58 13.68
CA ARG A 7 -23.38 -33.09 14.82
C ARG A 7 -22.79 -31.71 14.57
N GLN A 8 -23.16 -30.81 15.47
CA GLN A 8 -22.60 -29.51 15.74
C GLN A 8 -21.07 -29.61 15.88
N ILE A 9 -20.35 -29.38 14.77
CA ILE A 9 -18.89 -29.25 14.79
C ILE A 9 -18.60 -27.83 15.32
N ALA A 10 -17.95 -27.76 16.47
CA ALA A 10 -17.46 -26.51 17.02
C ALA A 10 -16.49 -25.87 16.01
N LEU A 11 -16.75 -24.61 15.64
CA LEU A 11 -15.90 -23.80 14.74
C LEU A 11 -14.43 -23.68 15.19
N SER A 12 -14.09 -24.14 16.39
CA SER A 12 -12.73 -24.23 16.93
C SER A 12 -11.92 -25.44 16.44
N GLU A 13 -12.57 -26.51 15.96
CA GLU A 13 -11.89 -27.75 15.54
C GLU A 13 -11.38 -27.69 14.09
N ILE A 14 -11.93 -26.78 13.27
CA ILE A 14 -11.54 -26.60 11.86
C ILE A 14 -10.11 -26.04 11.74
N PHE A 15 -9.62 -25.34 12.77
CA PHE A 15 -8.33 -24.64 12.73
C PHE A 15 -7.13 -25.45 13.23
N HIS A 16 -7.30 -26.72 13.64
CA HIS A 16 -6.22 -27.49 14.28
C HIS A 16 -5.50 -28.53 13.38
N HIS A 17 -5.90 -28.70 12.12
CA HIS A 17 -5.32 -29.74 11.24
C HIS A 17 -4.53 -29.21 10.03
N ALA A 18 -3.83 -28.09 10.20
CA ALA A 18 -2.82 -27.65 9.24
C ALA A 18 -1.59 -27.12 9.95
N THR A 19 -0.90 -27.97 10.71
CA THR A 19 0.53 -27.78 10.92
C THR A 19 1.22 -28.34 9.68
N PRO A 20 1.74 -27.50 8.75
CA PRO A 20 2.74 -28.02 7.84
C PRO A 20 3.91 -28.45 8.72
N GLU A 21 4.25 -29.73 8.61
CA GLU A 21 5.52 -30.27 9.04
C GLU A 21 6.62 -29.24 8.74
N ALA A 22 7.35 -28.83 9.78
CA ALA A 22 8.31 -27.75 9.72
C ALA A 22 9.48 -28.13 8.80
N SER A 23 9.28 -27.97 7.48
CA SER A 23 10.34 -28.04 6.50
C SER A 23 11.27 -26.87 6.78
N SER A 24 12.51 -27.17 7.14
CA SER A 24 13.60 -26.21 7.31
C SER A 24 13.58 -25.18 6.18
N PRO A 25 13.74 -23.87 6.48
CA PRO A 25 13.78 -22.86 5.42
C PRO A 25 14.89 -23.24 4.41
N PRO A 26 14.63 -23.11 3.10
CA PRO A 26 15.63 -23.43 2.09
C PRO A 26 16.91 -22.65 2.37
N PRO A 27 18.11 -23.23 2.15
CA PRO A 27 19.36 -22.56 2.47
C PRO A 27 19.38 -21.20 1.78
N ALA A 28 19.58 -20.15 2.57
CA ALA A 28 19.64 -18.78 2.08
C ALA A 28 20.66 -18.72 0.94
N ARG A 29 20.18 -18.46 -0.29
CA ARG A 29 21.05 -18.30 -1.45
C ARG A 29 22.07 -17.22 -1.12
N LYS A 30 23.35 -17.58 -1.08
CA LYS A 30 24.45 -16.62 -0.87
C LYS A 30 24.34 -15.56 -1.95
N LYS A 31 23.87 -14.35 -1.58
CA LYS A 31 23.81 -13.22 -2.50
C LYS A 31 25.24 -12.84 -2.82
N ASN A 32 25.69 -13.19 -4.02
CA ASN A 32 27.01 -12.85 -4.51
C ASN A 32 27.02 -11.33 -4.71
N THR A 33 27.45 -10.62 -3.66
CA THR A 33 27.40 -9.16 -3.62
C THR A 33 28.78 -8.68 -4.02
N TYR A 34 28.92 -8.27 -5.28
CA TYR A 34 30.13 -7.59 -5.73
C TYR A 34 30.34 -6.33 -4.88
N SER A 35 31.60 -6.01 -4.58
CA SER A 35 31.94 -4.79 -3.86
C SER A 35 31.50 -3.56 -4.68
N PRO A 36 31.00 -2.50 -4.01
CA PRO A 36 30.57 -1.29 -4.70
C PRO A 36 31.78 -0.52 -5.28
N PHE A 37 31.62 0.00 -6.50
CA PHE A 37 32.57 0.95 -7.08
C PHE A 37 32.28 2.36 -6.57
N SER A 38 33.26 3.00 -5.95
CA SER A 38 33.13 4.35 -5.37
C SER A 38 33.73 5.39 -6.32
N ILE A 39 32.94 6.38 -6.73
CA ILE A 39 33.38 7.51 -7.55
C ILE A 39 33.22 8.78 -6.72
N ARG A 40 34.24 9.65 -6.72
CA ARG A 40 34.17 10.97 -6.10
C ARG A 40 33.76 11.99 -7.15
N PHE A 41 32.75 12.80 -6.83
CA PHE A 41 32.30 13.91 -7.66
C PHE A 41 32.49 15.22 -6.90
N SER A 42 32.83 16.29 -7.60
CA SER A 42 32.65 17.64 -7.10
C SER A 42 31.16 17.96 -6.92
N LYS A 43 30.83 19.05 -6.22
CA LYS A 43 29.43 19.47 -6.02
C LYS A 43 28.74 19.80 -7.35
N GLU A 44 29.48 20.41 -8.27
CA GLU A 44 29.01 20.85 -9.59
C GLU A 44 28.77 19.65 -10.51
N GLU A 45 29.69 18.69 -10.53
CA GLU A 45 29.54 17.45 -11.30
C GLU A 45 28.34 16.64 -10.81
N ARG A 46 28.18 16.56 -9.47
CA ARG A 46 27.06 15.83 -8.88
C ARG A 46 25.72 16.48 -9.22
N SER A 47 25.60 17.80 -9.13
CA SER A 47 24.34 18.49 -9.44
C SER A 47 24.00 18.35 -10.93
N TYR A 48 24.98 18.47 -11.82
CA TYR A 48 24.80 18.23 -13.25
C TYR A 48 24.27 16.81 -13.53
N LEU A 49 24.86 15.79 -12.93
CA LEU A 49 24.40 14.40 -13.10
C LEU A 49 23.03 14.15 -12.47
N GLU A 50 22.71 14.77 -11.33
CA GLU A 50 21.39 14.66 -10.72
C GLU A 50 20.30 15.33 -11.58
N GLN A 51 20.61 16.45 -12.25
CA GLN A 51 19.70 17.08 -13.21
C GLN A 51 19.43 16.18 -14.43
N GLN A 52 20.49 15.59 -15.00
CA GLN A 52 20.36 14.66 -16.12
C GLN A 52 19.61 13.36 -15.74
N ALA A 53 19.84 12.85 -14.52
CA ALA A 53 19.16 11.65 -14.02
C ALA A 53 17.65 11.87 -13.79
N GLY A 54 17.22 13.10 -13.50
CA GLY A 54 15.83 13.45 -13.22
C GLY A 54 15.24 12.62 -12.07
N ASN A 55 14.21 11.83 -12.36
CA ASN A 55 13.53 10.98 -11.37
C ASN A 55 14.21 9.61 -11.13
N ARG A 56 15.28 9.31 -11.87
CA ARG A 56 16.04 8.04 -11.73
C ARG A 56 17.11 8.19 -10.64
N PRO A 57 17.40 7.12 -9.88
CA PRO A 57 18.51 7.15 -8.94
C PRO A 57 19.83 7.30 -9.69
N LEU A 58 20.71 8.17 -9.19
CA LEU A 58 21.98 8.54 -9.83
C LEU A 58 22.81 7.33 -10.26
N GLY A 59 22.94 6.32 -9.40
CA GLY A 59 23.70 5.11 -9.70
C GLY A 59 23.04 4.16 -10.72
N ALA A 60 21.74 4.30 -10.99
CA ALA A 60 21.10 3.61 -12.12
C ALA A 60 21.36 4.38 -13.41
N TYR A 61 21.17 5.71 -13.39
CA TYR A 61 21.46 6.59 -14.53
C TYR A 61 22.90 6.43 -15.03
N ILE A 62 23.89 6.54 -14.13
CA ILE A 62 25.31 6.37 -14.48
C ILE A 62 25.59 4.98 -15.06
N ARG A 63 24.94 3.94 -14.52
CA ARG A 63 25.13 2.57 -15.00
C ARG A 63 24.56 2.38 -16.39
N ASP A 64 23.35 2.90 -16.63
CA ASP A 64 22.68 2.82 -17.93
C ASP A 64 23.49 3.55 -19.00
N GLU A 65 24.05 4.72 -18.68
CA GLU A 65 24.90 5.49 -19.59
C GLU A 65 26.22 4.77 -19.91
N LEU A 66 26.85 4.14 -18.91
CA LEU A 66 28.15 3.46 -19.08
C LEU A 66 28.04 2.07 -19.73
N LEU A 67 26.97 1.33 -19.46
CA LEU A 67 26.85 -0.08 -19.85
C LEU A 67 25.81 -0.31 -20.94
N ALA A 68 24.90 0.63 -21.20
CA ALA A 68 23.85 0.56 -22.22
C ALA A 68 23.21 -0.84 -22.30
N GLU A 69 23.32 -1.53 -23.45
CA GLU A 69 22.75 -2.86 -23.69
C GLU A 69 23.42 -4.00 -22.90
N LYS A 70 24.62 -3.78 -22.35
CA LYS A 70 25.36 -4.76 -21.55
C LYS A 70 24.92 -4.78 -20.09
N ALA A 71 24.07 -3.85 -19.67
CA ALA A 71 23.54 -3.82 -18.30
C ALA A 71 22.48 -4.92 -18.10
N GLN A 72 22.62 -5.71 -17.03
CA GLN A 72 21.53 -6.60 -16.60
C GLN A 72 20.31 -5.75 -16.21
N LYS A 73 19.13 -6.05 -16.80
CA LYS A 73 17.85 -5.41 -16.44
C LYS A 73 17.57 -5.63 -14.95
N ARG A 74 17.77 -4.57 -14.16
CA ARG A 74 17.32 -4.48 -12.77
C ARG A 74 16.05 -3.65 -12.71
N ARG A 75 15.18 -3.97 -11.74
CA ARG A 75 13.99 -3.17 -11.46
C ARG A 75 14.44 -1.76 -11.07
N THR A 76 14.16 -0.78 -11.93
CA THR A 76 14.47 0.62 -11.66
C THR A 76 13.51 1.11 -10.59
N MET A 77 14.04 1.51 -9.44
CA MET A 77 13.25 2.10 -8.37
C MET A 77 13.31 3.62 -8.53
N ARG A 78 12.17 4.27 -8.80
CA ARG A 78 12.08 5.73 -8.91
C ARG A 78 12.34 6.37 -7.54
N LYS A 79 12.95 7.55 -7.50
CA LYS A 79 12.96 8.37 -6.28
C LYS A 79 11.53 8.90 -6.05
N PRO A 80 10.94 8.75 -4.85
CA PRO A 80 9.65 9.37 -4.57
C PRO A 80 9.78 10.90 -4.66
N SER A 81 8.78 11.55 -5.28
CA SER A 81 8.72 13.01 -5.31
C SER A 81 8.40 13.56 -3.91
N ILE A 82 8.74 14.82 -3.64
CA ILE A 82 8.34 15.53 -2.41
C ILE A 82 6.81 15.57 -2.29
N GLU A 83 6.12 15.67 -3.43
CA GLU A 83 4.65 15.66 -3.51
C GLU A 83 4.08 14.28 -3.12
N ASP A 84 4.72 13.19 -3.54
CA ASP A 84 4.33 11.82 -3.17
C ASP A 84 4.36 11.63 -1.65
N GLY A 85 5.32 12.27 -0.96
CA GLY A 85 5.41 12.24 0.50
C GLY A 85 4.21 12.91 1.20
N GLN A 86 3.81 14.08 0.72
CA GLN A 86 2.71 14.85 1.32
C GLN A 86 1.36 14.14 1.15
N TYR A 87 1.09 13.59 -0.03
CA TYR A 87 -0.13 12.81 -0.26
C TYR A 87 -0.18 11.52 0.58
N ALA A 88 0.95 10.86 0.78
CA ALA A 88 1.04 9.69 1.64
C ALA A 88 0.74 10.02 3.11
N THR A 89 1.26 11.15 3.62
CA THR A 89 0.95 11.63 4.97
C THR A 89 -0.54 11.95 5.13
N LEU A 90 -1.15 12.60 4.13
CA LEU A 90 -2.57 12.91 4.16
C LEU A 90 -3.44 11.65 4.15
N LEU A 91 -3.09 10.64 3.33
CA LEU A 91 -3.77 9.34 3.37
C LEU A 91 -3.59 8.62 4.71
N ALA A 92 -2.41 8.70 5.33
CA ALA A 92 -2.17 8.11 6.64
C ALA A 92 -3.05 8.78 7.70
N ALA A 93 -3.13 10.11 7.71
CA ALA A 93 -4.00 10.87 8.61
C ALA A 93 -5.49 10.51 8.42
N LEU A 94 -5.93 10.37 7.16
CA LEU A 94 -7.28 9.88 6.84
C LEU A 94 -7.51 8.46 7.36
N GLY A 95 -6.55 7.55 7.21
CA GLY A 95 -6.65 6.20 7.78
C GLY A 95 -6.76 6.18 9.32
N GLN A 96 -6.10 7.13 9.99
CA GLN A 96 -6.14 7.27 11.45
C GLN A 96 -7.40 7.99 11.97
N SER A 97 -8.17 8.66 11.12
CA SER A 97 -9.33 9.48 11.51
C SER A 97 -10.54 8.68 12.07
N ARG A 98 -10.41 7.36 12.25
CA ARG A 98 -11.42 6.46 12.83
C ARG A 98 -12.82 6.57 12.19
N LEU A 99 -12.91 7.07 10.96
CA LEU A 99 -14.18 7.29 10.27
C LEU A 99 -15.08 6.06 10.25
N SER A 100 -14.53 4.87 10.00
CA SER A 100 -15.28 3.61 10.01
C SER A 100 -15.89 3.28 11.38
N SER A 101 -15.18 3.61 12.47
CA SER A 101 -15.67 3.41 13.84
C SER A 101 -16.82 4.36 14.15
N ASN A 102 -16.69 5.63 13.75
CA ASN A 102 -17.71 6.65 13.95
C ASN A 102 -18.97 6.33 13.12
N LEU A 103 -18.80 5.87 11.88
CA LEU A 103 -19.90 5.41 11.02
C LEU A 103 -20.65 4.23 11.66
N ASN A 104 -19.93 3.26 12.21
CA ASN A 104 -20.53 2.12 12.89
C ASN A 104 -21.30 2.53 14.17
N GLN A 105 -20.83 3.57 14.88
CA GLN A 105 -21.57 4.13 16.02
C GLN A 105 -22.86 4.80 15.56
N LEU A 106 -22.81 5.62 14.50
CA LEU A 106 -23.99 6.24 13.91
C LEU A 106 -25.01 5.19 13.45
N SER A 107 -24.58 4.14 12.76
CA SER A 107 -25.46 3.03 12.35
C SER A 107 -26.09 2.33 13.56
N LYS A 108 -25.34 2.12 14.65
CA LYS A 108 -25.91 1.55 15.89
C LYS A 108 -26.95 2.47 16.52
N HIS A 109 -26.68 3.77 16.59
CA HIS A 109 -27.61 4.75 17.14
C HIS A 109 -28.89 4.90 16.29
N ALA A 110 -28.75 4.86 14.96
CA ALA A 110 -29.89 4.82 14.03
C ALA A 110 -30.72 3.54 14.21
N ASN A 111 -30.07 2.37 14.22
CA ASN A 111 -30.77 1.08 14.37
C ASN A 111 -31.44 0.90 15.73
N THR A 112 -30.93 1.55 16.78
CA THR A 112 -31.54 1.54 18.13
C THR A 112 -32.60 2.61 18.31
N GLY A 113 -32.88 3.42 17.28
CA GLY A 113 -33.87 4.49 17.33
C GLY A 113 -33.48 5.65 18.26
N THR A 114 -32.19 5.76 18.62
CA THR A 114 -31.67 6.83 19.48
C THR A 114 -31.15 8.02 18.70
N LEU A 115 -30.95 7.86 17.39
CA LEU A 115 -30.62 8.94 16.47
C LEU A 115 -31.90 9.43 15.81
N ASP A 116 -32.22 10.72 15.97
CA ASP A 116 -33.32 11.37 15.24
C ASP A 116 -32.84 11.66 13.82
N VAL A 117 -33.04 10.69 12.93
CA VAL A 117 -32.58 10.76 11.54
C VAL A 117 -33.72 11.29 10.69
N SER A 118 -33.75 12.59 10.49
CA SER A 118 -34.57 13.17 9.42
C SER A 118 -33.99 12.78 8.06
N GLU A 119 -34.82 12.71 7.03
CA GLU A 119 -34.39 12.39 5.65
C GLU A 119 -33.27 13.35 5.16
N ASP A 120 -33.29 14.62 5.60
CA ASP A 120 -32.26 15.61 5.29
C ASP A 120 -30.91 15.27 5.94
N ILE A 121 -30.91 14.84 7.20
CA ILE A 121 -29.68 14.41 7.90
C ILE A 121 -29.10 13.15 7.24
N GLU A 122 -29.94 12.21 6.83
CA GLU A 122 -29.50 11.01 6.12
C GLU A 122 -28.81 11.38 4.80
N GLN A 123 -29.41 12.28 4.03
CA GLN A 123 -28.86 12.77 2.77
C GLN A 123 -27.49 13.46 2.97
N GLN A 124 -27.39 14.35 3.97
CA GLN A 124 -26.14 15.03 4.30
C GLN A 124 -25.04 14.05 4.72
N LEU A 125 -25.39 12.97 5.42
CA LEU A 125 -24.45 11.93 5.84
C LEU A 125 -23.93 11.13 4.63
N GLN A 126 -24.82 10.78 3.71
CA GLN A 126 -24.47 10.09 2.47
C GLN A 126 -23.54 10.95 1.61
N ASP A 127 -23.84 12.25 1.44
CA ASP A 127 -23.03 13.20 0.69
C ASP A 127 -21.63 13.35 1.30
N ALA A 128 -21.55 13.48 2.63
CA ALA A 128 -20.27 13.54 3.34
C ALA A 128 -19.44 12.25 3.13
N CYS A 129 -20.07 11.08 3.19
CA CYS A 129 -19.41 9.81 2.92
C CYS A 129 -18.88 9.72 1.48
N GLN A 130 -19.67 10.16 0.50
CA GLN A 130 -19.25 10.20 -0.90
C GLN A 130 -18.07 11.17 -1.11
N ALA A 131 -18.10 12.35 -0.50
CA ALA A 131 -17.01 13.32 -0.58
C ALA A 131 -15.69 12.75 -0.03
N ILE A 132 -15.75 12.04 1.12
CA ILE A 132 -14.58 11.38 1.70
C ILE A 132 -14.04 10.26 0.78
N LEU A 133 -14.93 9.45 0.19
CA LEU A 133 -14.53 8.40 -0.75
C LEU A 133 -13.90 8.98 -2.02
N ALA A 134 -14.43 10.10 -2.53
CA ALA A 134 -13.87 10.81 -3.67
C ALA A 134 -12.48 11.37 -3.35
N MET A 135 -12.30 12.01 -2.20
CA MET A 135 -10.99 12.50 -1.74
C MET A 135 -9.97 11.35 -1.61
N ARG A 136 -10.38 10.23 -1.00
CA ARG A 136 -9.52 9.03 -0.90
C ARG A 136 -9.11 8.54 -2.29
N LYS A 137 -10.05 8.40 -3.24
CA LYS A 137 -9.74 7.95 -4.60
C LYS A 137 -8.77 8.90 -5.31
N ALA A 138 -9.00 10.21 -5.22
CA ALA A 138 -8.13 11.21 -5.82
C ALA A 138 -6.68 11.10 -5.30
N LEU A 139 -6.51 10.91 -3.99
CA LEU A 139 -5.18 10.74 -3.38
C LEU A 139 -4.49 9.42 -3.80
N PHE A 140 -5.24 8.32 -3.92
CA PHE A 140 -4.69 7.06 -4.44
C PHE A 140 -4.20 7.19 -5.89
N ILE A 141 -4.96 7.90 -6.73
CA ILE A 141 -4.58 8.18 -8.13
C ILE A 141 -3.33 9.08 -8.18
N ALA A 142 -3.30 10.16 -7.38
CA ALA A 142 -2.17 11.09 -7.31
C ALA A 142 -0.86 10.38 -6.92
N LEU A 143 -0.94 9.40 -6.03
CA LEU A 143 0.22 8.60 -5.60
C LEU A 143 0.63 7.48 -6.57
N GLY A 144 -0.14 7.25 -7.65
CA GLY A 144 0.09 6.13 -8.56
C GLY A 144 -0.09 4.76 -7.90
N LEU A 145 -0.72 4.70 -6.72
CA LEU A 145 -1.05 3.47 -6.02
C LEU A 145 -2.29 2.89 -6.70
N ARG A 146 -2.08 1.99 -7.66
CA ARG A 146 -3.19 1.19 -8.21
C ARG A 146 -3.89 0.48 -7.06
N SER A 147 -5.18 0.75 -6.90
CA SER A 147 -6.03 0.06 -5.94
C SER A 147 -6.08 -1.43 -6.31
N GLY A 148 -5.27 -2.26 -5.63
CA GLY A 148 -5.33 -3.72 -5.67
C GLY A 148 -4.99 -4.38 -7.02
N GLY A 149 -3.85 -5.05 -7.09
CA GLY A 149 -3.52 -5.93 -8.22
C GLY A 149 -2.07 -6.35 -8.19
N GLY A 150 -1.75 -7.29 -7.29
CA GLY A 150 -0.52 -8.07 -7.40
C GLY A 150 -0.55 -8.90 -8.68
N SER A 151 0.53 -8.79 -9.44
CA SER A 151 0.91 -9.69 -10.54
C SER A 151 2.43 -9.80 -10.50
#